data_AF-A0A6H1ZG86-F1
#
_entry.id   AF-A0A6H1ZG86-F1
#
_cell.length_a   1.000
_cell.length_b   1.000
_cell.length_c   1.000
_cell.angle_alpha   90.00
_cell.angle_beta   90.00
_cell.angle_gamma   90.00
#
_symmetry.space_group_name_H-M   'P 1'
#
loop_
_entity.id
_entity.type
_entity.pdbx_description
1 polymer ?
#
loop_
_entity_poly.entity_id
_entity_poly.type
_entity_poly.pdbx_seq_one_letter_code
_entity_poly.pdbx_strand_id
1 'polypeptide(L)' 'MTKEQFIDGYCKRSGITRGFYDSNFVALRCDYGEDNYSGWAAAGNNEKQIRRHLELYGGRNEHN' A
#
# COMPACT_ATOMS: atom_id res chain seq x y z
N MET A 1 5.59 5.27 10.10
CA MET A 1 4.15 5.52 9.87
C MET A 1 3.39 4.21 10.01
N THR A 2 2.31 4.19 10.80
CA THR A 2 1.44 3.00 10.90
C THR A 2 0.52 2.88 9.68
N LYS A 3 -0.06 1.70 9.48
CA LYS A 3 -1.06 1.47 8.42
C LYS A 3 -2.24 2.43 8.55
N GLU A 4 -2.75 2.60 9.77
CA GLU A 4 -3.89 3.49 10.05
C GLU A 4 -3.55 4.96 9.78
N GLN A 5 -2.37 5.43 10.21
CA GLN A 5 -1.92 6.79 9.90
C GLN A 5 -1.80 7.03 8.39
N PHE A 6 -1.37 6.02 7.63
CA PHE A 6 -1.33 6.11 6.18
C PHE A 6 -2.74 6.22 5.58
N ILE A 7 -3.67 5.36 6.00
CA ILE A 7 -5.03 5.35 5.48
C ILE A 7 -5.75 6.65 5.81
N ASP A 8 -5.69 7.12 7.06
CA ASP A 8 -6.32 8.37 7.47
C ASP A 8 -5.75 9.56 6.69
N GLY A 9 -4.43 9.59 6.52
CA GLY A 9 -3.76 10.60 5.69
C GLY A 9 -4.18 10.53 4.22
N TYR A 10 -4.32 9.32 3.67
CA TYR A 10 -4.78 9.09 2.30
C TYR A 10 -6.22 9.59 2.13
N CYS A 11 -7.13 9.17 3.00
CA CYS A 11 -8.53 9.61 3.01
C CYS A 11 -8.64 11.14 3.07
N LYS A 12 -7.88 11.78 3.97
CA LYS A 12 -7.87 13.23 4.11
C LYS A 12 -7.35 13.95 2.86
N ARG A 13 -6.25 13.48 2.25
CA ARG A 13 -5.67 14.09 1.05
C ARG A 13 -6.54 13.88 -0.20
N SER A 14 -7.16 12.72 -0.31
CA SER A 14 -7.99 12.34 -1.46
C SER A 14 -9.45 12.77 -1.34
N GLY A 15 -9.86 13.32 -0.19
CA GLY A 15 -11.25 13.74 0.05
C GLY A 15 -12.25 12.58 0.06
N ILE A 16 -11.80 11.37 0.40
CA ILE A 16 -12.63 10.15 0.45
C ILE A 16 -12.89 9.72 1.89
N THR A 17 -13.99 9.01 2.09
CA THR A 17 -14.31 8.44 3.40
C THR A 17 -13.51 7.16 3.65
N ARG A 18 -13.41 6.77 4.92
CA ARG A 18 -12.80 5.48 5.30
C ARG A 18 -13.55 4.30 4.70
N GLY A 19 -14.89 4.34 4.70
CA GLY A 19 -15.69 3.27 4.10
C GLY A 19 -15.48 3.12 2.58
N PHE A 20 -15.30 4.24 1.86
CA PHE A 20 -14.93 4.18 0.45
C PHE A 20 -13.54 3.58 0.26
N TYR A 21 -12.58 3.96 1.12
CA TYR A 21 -11.24 3.37 1.11
C TYR A 21 -11.29 1.86 1.30
N ASP A 22 -11.90 1.38 2.38
CA ASP A 22 -11.94 -0.04 2.73
C ASP A 22 -12.67 -0.88 1.65
N SER A 23 -13.63 -0.28 0.94
CA SER A 23 -14.35 -0.95 -0.15
C SER A 23 -13.55 -1.05 -1.46
N ASN A 24 -12.65 -0.09 -1.73
CA ASN A 24 -12.02 0.05 -3.05
C ASN A 24 -10.50 -0.14 -3.02
N PHE A 25 -9.86 -0.04 -1.86
CA PHE A 25 -8.41 -0.04 -1.70
C PHE A 25 -7.95 -0.90 -0.53
N VAL A 26 -6.67 -1.25 -0.56
CA VAL A 26 -5.96 -1.90 0.53
C VAL A 26 -4.58 -1.24 0.70
N ALA A 27 -4.19 -0.99 1.94
CA ALA A 27 -2.84 -0.52 2.26
C ALA A 27 -1.87 -1.71 2.31
N LEU A 28 -0.91 -1.72 1.39
CA LEU A 28 0.14 -2.72 1.28
C LEU A 28 1.50 -2.10 1.61
N ARG A 29 2.41 -2.91 2.16
CA ARG A 29 3.79 -2.50 2.39
C ARG A 29 4.49 -2.29 1.05
N CYS A 30 5.36 -1.28 0.99
CA CYS A 30 6.13 -0.96 -0.19
C CYS A 30 7.58 -0.71 0.22
N ASP A 31 8.47 -1.61 -0.18
CA ASP A 31 9.92 -1.43 -0.12
C ASP A 31 10.38 -0.96 -1.49
N TYR A 32 10.32 0.35 -1.73
CA TYR A 32 10.73 0.95 -3.00
C TYR A 32 12.26 1.08 -3.09
N GLY A 33 12.96 -0.02 -2.83
CA GLY A 33 14.36 -0.23 -3.15
C GLY A 33 15.41 0.74 -2.58
N GLU A 34 15.03 1.72 -1.78
CA GLU A 34 15.93 2.57 -1.02
C GLU A 34 16.14 1.98 0.37
N ASP A 35 17.40 1.90 0.80
CA ASP A 35 17.77 1.46 2.14
C ASP A 35 16.95 2.24 3.19
N ASN A 36 16.16 1.49 3.98
CA ASN A 36 15.29 1.96 5.07
C ASN A 36 13.91 2.56 4.69
N TYR A 37 13.44 2.46 3.45
CA TYR A 37 12.10 2.94 3.10
C TYR A 37 10.98 1.94 3.44
N SER A 38 10.50 1.94 4.68
CA SER A 38 9.36 1.12 5.12
C SER A 38 8.00 1.83 4.97
N GLY A 39 7.57 2.04 3.73
CA GLY A 39 6.35 2.78 3.38
C GLY A 39 5.06 1.96 3.37
N TRP A 40 3.96 2.65 3.03
CA TRP A 40 2.66 2.07 2.71
C TRP A 40 2.17 2.64 1.37
N ALA A 41 1.50 1.82 0.57
CA ALA A 41 0.88 2.22 -0.68
C ALA A 41 -0.58 1.76 -0.72
N ALA A 42 -1.44 2.54 -1.37
CA ALA A 42 -2.82 2.15 -1.62
C ALA A 42 -2.88 1.41 -2.97
N ALA A 43 -3.23 0.12 -2.93
CA ALA A 43 -3.53 -0.67 -4.11
C ALA A 43 -5.04 -0.87 -4.21
N GLY A 44 -5.56 -1.10 -5.42
CA GLY A 44 -6.96 -1.47 -5.59
C GLY A 44 -7.28 -2.76 -4.82
N ASN A 45 -8.45 -2.81 -4.17
CA ASN A 45 -8.91 -3.97 -3.40
C ASN A 45 -9.44 -5.07 -4.33
N ASN A 46 -8.58 -5.58 -5.20
CA ASN A 46 -8.83 -6.75 -6.02
C ASN A 46 -7.54 -7.54 -6.20
N GLU A 47 -7.69 -8.85 -6.42
CA GLU A 47 -6.57 -9.79 -6.49
C GLU A 47 -5.51 -9.39 -7.51
N LYS A 48 -5.91 -8.90 -8.69
CA LYS A 48 -4.98 -8.50 -9.75
C LYS A 48 -4.09 -7.32 -9.32
N GLN A 49 -4.66 -6.31 -8.67
CA GLN A 49 -3.91 -5.14 -8.20
C GLN A 49 -3.02 -5.49 -7.01
N ILE A 50 -3.50 -6.33 -6.10
CA ILE A 50 -2.71 -6.82 -4.96
C ILE A 50 -1.51 -7.63 -5.46
N ARG A 51 -1.74 -8.59 -6.36
CA ARG A 51 -0.68 -9.41 -6.95
C ARG A 51 0.36 -8.54 -7.67
N ARG A 52 -0.09 -7.61 -8.50
CA ARG A 52 0.80 -6.68 -9.20
C ARG A 52 1.64 -5.84 -8.23
N HIS A 53 1.05 -5.39 -7.12
CA HIS A 53 1.78 -4.66 -6.08
C HIS A 53 2.87 -5.52 -5.45
N LEU A 54 2.56 -6.77 -5.10
CA LEU A 54 3.53 -7.71 -4.53
C LEU A 54 4.63 -8.10 -5.53
N GLU A 55 4.31 -8.25 -6.81
CA GLU A 55 5.31 -8.53 -7.85
C GLU A 55 6.31 -7.35 -8.02
N LEU A 56 5.84 -6.11 -7.86
CA LEU A 56 6.68 -4.92 -8.00
C LEU A 56 7.48 -4.58 -6.72
N TYR A 57 6.90 -4.83 -5.53
CA TYR A 57 7.40 -4.29 -4.27
C TYR A 57 7.48 -5.31 -3.12
N GLY A 58 6.95 -6.53 -3.28
CA GLY A 58 7.00 -7.60 -2.29
C GLY A 58 8.27 -8.45 -2.36
N GLY A 59 9.12 -8.22 -3.36
CA GLY A 59 10.34 -8.97 -3.62
C GLY A 59 11.63 -8.17 -3.38
N ARG A 60 12.00 -7.98 -2.12
CA ARG A 60 13.42 -7.88 -1.72
C ARG A 60 13.67 -8.69 -0.46
N ASN A 61 13.54 -10.00 -0.62
CA ASN A 61 14.44 -11.01 -0.08
C ASN A 61 14.39 -12.13 -1.12
N GLU A 62 15.51 -12.80 -1.39
CA GLU A 62 15.66 -13.92 -2.36
C GLU A 62 16.11 -13.58 -3.80
N HIS A 63 17.07 -12.67 -3.96
CA HIS A 63 18.14 -12.93 -4.92
C HIS A 63 19.43 -13.16 -4.12
N ASN A 64 19.64 -14.45 -3.81
CA ASN A 64 20.92 -15.05 -3.44
C ASN A 64 21.72 -15.29 -4.72
#